data_AF-A0A7C6Z1N5-F1
#
_entry.id   AF-A0A7C6Z1N5-F1
#
_cell.length_a   1.000
_cell.length_b   1.000
_cell.length_c   1.000
_cell.angle_alpha   90.00
_cell.angle_beta   90.00
_cell.angle_gamma   90.00
#
_symmetry.space_group_name_H-M   'P 1'
#
loop_
_entity.id
_entity.type
_entity.pdbx_description
1 polymer ?
#
loop_
_entity_poly.entity_id
_entity_poly.type
_entity_poly.pdbx_seq_one_letter_code
_entity_poly.pdbx_strand_id
1 'polypeptide(L)'
;SVMITYVSGSEKVPAYDIRKSENNTNEEDERGGSRVITQRDLDEKIAYEEIQSGTKRPIILKEKEPEVKGVIVVADGANEPVVKENLIRAIQTLMDVSIHKVQVFARKQ
;
A
#
# COMPACT_ATOMS: atom_id res chain seq x y z
N SER A 1 -0.94 20.44 19.90
CA SER A 1 -1.57 19.11 19.83
C SER A 1 -1.52 18.60 18.41
N VAL A 2 -1.55 17.29 18.21
CA VAL A 2 -1.52 16.64 16.89
C VAL A 2 -2.61 15.58 16.84
N MET A 3 -3.34 15.51 15.73
CA MET A 3 -4.31 14.46 15.46
C MET A 3 -4.08 13.93 14.05
N ILE A 4 -4.03 12.60 13.92
CA ILE A 4 -3.80 11.89 12.66
C ILE A 4 -4.96 10.95 12.45
N THR A 5 -5.48 10.92 11.22
CA THR A 5 -6.49 9.95 10.81
C THR A 5 -5.92 9.09 9.69
N TYR A 6 -6.20 7.79 9.74
CA TYR A 6 -5.78 6.83 8.74
C TYR A 6 -6.95 6.43 7.84
N VAL A 7 -6.66 6.00 6.62
CA VAL A 7 -7.67 5.52 5.67
C VAL A 7 -8.18 4.14 6.08
N SER A 8 -7.29 3.31 6.62
CA SER A 8 -7.57 1.93 7.03
C SER A 8 -6.78 1.57 8.29
N GLY A 9 -6.98 0.35 8.79
CA GLY A 9 -6.04 -0.28 9.72
C GLY A 9 -4.84 -0.89 9.01
N SER A 10 -3.89 -1.41 9.78
CA SER A 10 -2.74 -2.14 9.26
C SER A 10 -3.17 -3.36 8.44
N GLU A 11 -2.52 -3.58 7.31
CA GLU A 11 -2.79 -4.70 6.41
C GLU A 11 -1.66 -5.73 6.55
N LYS A 12 -2.03 -6.99 6.84
CA LYS A 12 -1.07 -8.10 6.87
C LYS A 12 -1.08 -8.81 5.53
N VAL A 13 0.08 -8.90 4.90
CA VAL A 13 0.25 -9.54 3.60
C VAL A 13 0.70 -10.99 3.80
N PRO A 14 -0.17 -11.99 3.54
CA PRO A 14 0.21 -13.38 3.65
C PRO A 14 1.12 -13.80 2.48
N ALA A 15 1.86 -14.89 2.68
CA ALA A 15 2.59 -15.56 1.63
C ALA A 15 1.63 -16.33 0.72
N TYR A 16 1.86 -16.26 -0.59
CA TYR A 16 1.11 -17.03 -1.59
C TYR A 16 2.07 -17.99 -2.31
N ASP A 17 1.64 -19.24 -2.46
CA ASP A 17 2.20 -20.18 -3.44
C ASP A 17 1.53 -19.88 -4.79
N ILE A 18 2.31 -19.31 -5.71
CA ILE A 18 1.85 -18.84 -7.01
C ILE A 18 2.32 -19.82 -8.08
N ARG A 19 1.38 -20.45 -8.78
CA ARG A 19 1.65 -21.25 -9.98
C ARG A 19 1.20 -20.46 -11.20
N LYS A 20 2.17 -20.06 -12.02
CA LYS A 20 1.94 -19.37 -13.29
C LYS A 20 2.26 -20.33 -14.44
N SER A 21 1.30 -20.53 -15.33
CA SER A 21 1.48 -21.26 -16.59
C SER A 21 1.20 -20.32 -17.76
N GLU A 22 2.12 -20.22 -18.71
CA GLU A 22 1.97 -19.42 -19.92
C GLU A 22 2.22 -20.33 -21.13
N ASN A 23 1.18 -20.60 -21.90
CA ASN A 23 1.23 -21.39 -23.12
C ASN A 23 1.06 -20.46 -24.32
N ASN A 24 2.10 -20.37 -25.15
CA ASN A 24 2.07 -19.66 -26.41
C ASN A 24 2.07 -20.69 -27.54
N THR A 25 0.99 -20.75 -28.31
CA THR A 25 0.88 -21.57 -29.51
C THR A 25 0.94 -20.66 -30.72
N ASN A 26 1.85 -20.95 -31.65
CA ASN A 26 1.92 -20.28 -32.94
C ASN A 26 1.66 -21.33 -34.02
N GLU A 27 0.55 -21.19 -34.72
CA GLU A 27 0.19 -22.02 -35.88
C GLU A 27 0.46 -21.21 -37.16
N GLU A 28 1.21 -21.80 -38.08
CA GLU A 28 1.49 -21.23 -39.40
C GLU A 28 1.03 -22.24 -40.46
N ASP A 29 -0.01 -21.89 -41.21
CA ASP A 29 -0.56 -22.72 -42.28
C ASP A 29 0.29 -22.59 -43.55
N GLU A 30 0.43 -23.67 -44.32
CA GLU A 30 1.12 -23.68 -45.63
C GLU A 30 0.54 -22.70 -46.67
N ARG A 31 -0.64 -22.13 -46.41
CA ARG A 31 -1.33 -21.13 -47.26
C ARG A 31 -1.17 -19.69 -46.76
N GLY A 32 -0.31 -19.44 -45.75
CA GLY A 32 0.03 -18.10 -45.26
C GLY A 32 -0.86 -17.56 -44.14
N GLY A 33 -1.63 -18.42 -43.46
CA GLY A 33 -2.38 -18.04 -42.25
C GLY A 33 -1.48 -18.18 -41.02
N SER A 34 -1.43 -17.16 -40.17
CA SER A 34 -0.75 -17.24 -38.87
C SER A 34 -1.75 -17.03 -37.73
N ARG A 35 -1.72 -17.91 -36.73
CA ARG A 35 -2.53 -17.81 -35.51
C ARG A 35 -1.63 -17.91 -34.30
N VAL A 36 -1.67 -16.87 -33.47
CA VAL A 36 -1.03 -16.86 -32.15
C VAL A 36 -2.10 -16.99 -31.07
N ILE A 37 -1.97 -18.00 -30.22
CA ILE A 37 -2.82 -18.21 -29.04
C ILE A 37 -1.92 -18.07 -27.81
N THR A 38 -2.25 -17.13 -26.93
CA THR A 38 -1.60 -16.98 -25.62
C THR A 38 -2.61 -17.35 -24.54
N GLN A 39 -2.36 -18.46 -23.84
CA GLN A 39 -3.11 -18.86 -22.65
C GLN A 39 -2.26 -18.58 -21.41
N ARG A 40 -2.84 -17.89 -20.43
CA ARG A 40 -2.20 -17.60 -19.14
C ARG A 40 -3.10 -18.11 -18.02
N ASP A 41 -2.58 -19.02 -17.22
CA ASP A 41 -3.22 -19.54 -16.02
C ASP A 41 -2.42 -19.11 -14.79
N LEU A 42 -3.11 -18.54 -13.79
CA LEU A 42 -2.55 -18.09 -12.52
C LEU A 42 -3.36 -18.73 -11.38
N ASP A 43 -2.72 -19.62 -10.61
CA ASP A 43 -3.29 -20.22 -9.39
C ASP A 43 -2.52 -19.68 -8.18
N GLU A 44 -3.20 -19.00 -7.27
CA GLU A 44 -2.63 -18.39 -6.06
C GLU A 44 -3.26 -19.02 -4.81
N LYS A 45 -2.44 -19.62 -3.94
CA LYS A 45 -2.90 -20.24 -2.68
C LYS A 45 -2.15 -19.67 -1.48
N ILE A 46 -2.86 -19.37 -0.40
CA ILE A 46 -2.23 -18.88 0.84
C ILE A 46 -1.35 -20.00 1.44
N ALA A 47 -0.11 -19.67 1.78
CA ALA A 47 0.80 -20.58 2.46
C ALA A 47 0.56 -20.56 3.98
N TYR A 48 0.46 -21.75 4.56
CA TYR A 48 0.26 -21.96 5.99
C TYR A 48 1.44 -22.71 6.59
N GLU A 49 1.86 -22.29 7.79
CA GLU A 49 2.77 -23.05 8.65
C GLU A 49 1.94 -23.89 9.62
N GLU A 50 2.37 -25.13 9.83
CA GLU A 50 1.78 -26.02 10.84
C GLU A 50 2.54 -25.87 12.15
N ILE A 51 1.88 -25.29 13.15
CA ILE A 51 2.39 -25.20 14.51
C ILE A 51 1.83 -26.41 15.27
N GLN A 52 2.65 -27.00 16.16
CA GLN A 52 2.34 -28.21 16.94
C GLN A 52 0.85 -28.32 17.31
N SER A 53 0.30 -29.54 17.16
CA SER A 53 -1.11 -29.87 17.43
C SER A 53 -2.12 -29.34 16.39
N GLY A 54 -1.77 -29.42 15.09
CA GLY A 54 -2.73 -29.27 13.98
C GLY A 54 -3.26 -27.86 13.74
N THR A 55 -2.67 -26.84 14.38
CA THR A 55 -3.08 -25.45 14.18
C THR A 55 -2.32 -24.86 13.00
N LYS A 56 -3.02 -24.55 11.91
CA LYS A 56 -2.45 -23.88 10.73
C LYS A 56 -2.50 -22.36 10.91
N ARG A 57 -1.36 -21.67 10.78
CA ARG A 57 -1.30 -20.21 10.74
C ARG A 57 -0.77 -19.72 9.40
N PRO A 58 -1.38 -18.68 8.79
CA PRO A 58 -0.87 -18.13 7.56
C PRO A 58 0.51 -17.49 7.79
N ILE A 59 1.44 -17.73 6.89
CA ILE A 59 2.76 -17.09 6.92
C ILE A 59 2.57 -15.64 6.49
N ILE A 60 2.92 -14.68 7.35
CA ILE A 60 2.84 -13.25 7.02
C ILE A 60 4.22 -12.78 6.55
N LEU A 61 4.30 -12.30 5.31
CA LEU A 61 5.57 -11.83 4.72
C LEU A 61 5.90 -10.41 5.16
N LYS A 62 4.88 -9.56 5.26
CA LYS A 62 5.04 -8.15 5.64
C LYS A 62 3.75 -7.59 6.21
N GLU A 63 3.89 -6.58 7.03
CA GLU A 63 2.80 -5.75 7.52
C GLU A 63 2.95 -4.36 6.91
N LYS A 64 1.88 -3.88 6.27
CA LYS A 64 1.83 -2.53 5.72
C LYS A 64 1.18 -1.62 6.76
N GLU A 65 1.87 -0.53 7.06
CA GLU A 65 1.28 0.55 7.84
C GLU A 65 0.15 1.21 7.04
N PRO A 66 -0.89 1.69 7.73
CA PRO A 66 -2.03 2.29 7.06
C PRO A 66 -1.68 3.64 6.45
N GLU A 67 -2.29 3.96 5.31
CA GLU A 67 -2.12 5.26 4.68
C GLU A 67 -2.75 6.39 5.50
N VAL A 68 -2.04 7.52 5.62
CA VAL A 68 -2.52 8.71 6.31
C VAL A 68 -3.61 9.40 5.49
N LYS A 69 -4.81 9.52 6.07
CA LYS A 69 -5.94 10.25 5.48
C LYS A 69 -5.78 11.75 5.64
N GLY A 70 -5.27 12.19 6.79
CA GLY A 70 -5.05 13.61 7.06
C GLY A 70 -4.45 13.86 8.43
N VAL A 71 -3.83 15.04 8.57
CA VAL A 71 -3.13 15.46 9.78
C VAL A 71 -3.59 16.86 10.18
N ILE A 72 -3.93 17.03 11.45
CA ILE A 72 -4.22 18.32 12.05
C ILE A 72 -3.20 18.60 13.14
N VAL A 73 -2.57 19.77 13.08
CA VAL A 73 -1.61 20.23 14.07
C VAL A 73 -2.06 21.57 14.65
N VAL A 74 -1.99 21.70 15.97
CA VAL A 74 -2.12 22.96 16.69
C VAL A 74 -0.79 23.26 17.35
N ALA A 75 -0.12 24.32 16.95
CA ALA A 75 1.21 24.69 17.44
C ALA A 75 1.28 26.16 17.85
N ASP A 76 2.12 26.45 18.84
CA ASP A 76 2.48 27.82 19.19
C ASP A 76 3.35 28.41 18.07
N GLY A 77 3.15 29.69 17.73
CA GLY A 77 3.88 30.34 16.64
C GLY A 77 3.39 30.01 15.21
N ALA A 78 2.43 29.10 15.05
CA ALA A 78 1.84 28.80 13.72
C ALA A 78 0.96 29.93 13.13
N ASN A 79 0.96 31.11 13.75
CA ASN A 79 0.46 32.35 13.14
C ASN A 79 1.49 32.94 12.16
N GLU A 80 2.78 32.66 12.37
CA GLU A 80 3.84 33.09 11.47
C GLU A 80 3.83 32.22 10.20
N PRO A 81 3.73 32.81 9.00
CA PRO A 81 3.65 32.06 7.76
C PRO A 81 4.85 31.12 7.54
N VAL A 82 6.05 31.57 7.89
CA VAL A 82 7.30 30.79 7.74
C VAL A 82 7.27 29.54 8.61
N VAL A 83 6.85 29.67 9.87
CA VAL A 83 6.72 28.54 10.81
C VAL A 83 5.64 27.58 10.33
N LYS A 84 4.49 28.10 9.87
CA LYS A 84 3.40 27.28 9.33
C LYS A 84 3.86 26.48 8.11
N GLU A 85 4.56 27.11 7.18
CA GLU A 85 5.06 26.45 5.98
C GLU A 85 6.10 25.36 6.31
N ASN A 86 7.02 25.64 7.23
CA ASN A 86 8.00 24.66 7.69
C ASN A 86 7.33 23.44 8.33
N LEU A 87 6.30 23.64 9.14
CA LEU A 87 5.52 22.55 9.74
C LEU A 87 4.81 21.72 8.68
N ILE A 88 4.15 22.37 7.71
CA ILE A 88 3.49 21.67 6.61
C ILE A 88 4.51 20.83 5.85
N ARG A 89 5.64 21.42 5.41
CA ARG A 89 6.69 20.71 4.67
C ARG A 89 7.26 19.52 5.46
N ALA A 90 7.51 19.69 6.76
CA ALA A 90 8.01 18.60 7.60
C ALA A 90 7.02 17.43 7.67
N ILE A 91 5.72 17.71 7.82
CA ILE A 91 4.66 16.69 7.87
C ILE A 91 4.54 15.99 6.51
N GLN A 92 4.61 16.75 5.40
CA GLN A 92 4.57 16.19 4.06
C GLN A 92 5.72 15.21 3.82
N THR A 93 6.95 15.58 4.17
CA THR A 93 8.12 14.71 3.98
C THR A 93 8.08 13.48 4.88
N LEU A 94 7.62 13.62 6.12
CA LEU A 94 7.63 12.51 7.08
C LEU A 94 6.54 11.48 6.80
N MET A 95 5.34 11.94 6.43
CA MET A 95 4.15 11.09 6.30
C MET A 95 3.71 10.86 4.86
N ASP A 96 4.50 11.33 3.88
CA ASP A 96 4.20 11.30 2.44
C ASP A 96 2.75 11.73 2.11
N VAL A 97 2.32 12.81 2.78
CA VAL A 97 0.94 13.29 2.71
C VAL A 97 0.86 14.55 1.84
N SER A 98 -0.17 14.65 1.00
CA SER A 98 -0.38 15.83 0.18
C SER A 98 -0.75 17.06 1.01
N ILE A 99 -0.33 18.26 0.57
CA ILE A 99 -0.54 19.53 1.28
C ILE A 99 -2.00 19.79 1.64
N HIS A 100 -2.94 19.45 0.76
CA HIS A 100 -4.37 19.67 0.96
C HIS A 100 -5.00 18.76 2.04
N LYS A 101 -4.26 17.76 2.54
CA LYS A 101 -4.66 16.87 3.63
C LYS A 101 -4.05 17.26 4.99
N VAL A 102 -3.27 18.34 5.03
CA VAL A 102 -2.60 18.85 6.24
C VAL A 102 -3.19 20.20 6.62
N GLN A 103 -3.57 20.34 7.89
CA GLN A 103 -4.08 21.59 8.46
C GLN A 103 -3.27 21.97 9.69
N VAL A 104 -2.78 23.20 9.72
CA VAL A 104 -2.00 23.73 10.85
C VAL A 104 -2.66 24.98 11.39
N PHE A 105 -3.02 24.93 12.68
CA PHE A 105 -3.64 26.00 13.43
C PHE A 105 -2.68 26.56 14.47
N ALA A 106 -2.78 27.86 14.72
CA ALA A 106 -2.13 28.46 15.86
C ALA A 106 -2.91 28.14 17.13
N ARG A 107 -2.20 27.83 18.20
CA ARG A 107 -2.81 27.71 19.52
C ARG A 107 -3.32 29.09 19.95
N LYS A 108 -4.60 29.19 20.31
CA LYS A 108 -5.08 30.34 21.08
C LYS A 108 -4.50 30.23 22.49
N GLN A 109 -3.80 31.28 22.90
CA GLN A 109 -3.40 31.47 24.29
C GLN A 109 -4.61 31.86 25.13
#